data_AF-A0A095C5E5-F1
#
_entry.id   AF-A0A095C5E5-F1
#
_cell.length_a   1.000
_cell.length_b   1.000
_cell.length_c   1.000
_cell.angle_alpha   90.00
_cell.angle_beta   90.00
_cell.angle_gamma   90.00
#
_symmetry.space_group_name_H-M   'P 1'
#
loop_
_entity.id
_entity.type
_entity.pdbx_description
1 polymer ?
#
loop_
_entity_poly.entity_id
_entity_poly.type
_entity_poly.pdbx_seq_one_letter_code
_entity_poly.pdbx_strand_id
1 'polypeptide(L)'
;MLDVIDLLLKRGANPNTGIRPLPALFLAVQAGDPDMVRKLIQHGADANICLRVDSISESENPASKGIYIDEDEPPLIPSLDGLTVLHYAVLVPNEMGVKLTEILLEDGLADPNKQATLDDSFKSKSQFNTSIISGNSSELNSGKTTPEENRMNEGRTPLHLVCSREYDLLNSAVITKCLLKHNANPNLLCNGHSALSVAIATGNDPCINILINHQNTNINQPLGDGLGSALCIACSSLFEFRRPIESRLELIKCLINKGGIDSFKTFVLLKSKGIFGNVIDFTYMDYAKDTRISKTPYHALNEIEKETYNGRMQILTYLANRLREYAYSIESLIDDNNHNIEQINLDRNELKDKQDNCPIKTSSSKPSRQESPTYLKKNSCISYSFCYECGRSVGVRLTICTRCHRVYFCSKEKRQQSIQQHINHTLNWNLLNHLTCCTSSGEFIGILYHPSYYYQYILNHYLKINENGHIIIGKYNGNGNYSLI
;
A
#
# COMPACT_ATOMS: atom_id res chain seq x y z
N MET A 1 14.08 8.97 -49.88
CA MET A 1 13.02 7.98 -49.59
C MET A 1 11.75 8.66 -49.08
N LEU A 2 11.86 9.60 -48.14
CA LEU A 2 10.75 10.46 -47.67
C LEU A 2 9.97 11.14 -48.82
N ASP A 3 10.64 11.62 -49.87
CA ASP A 3 9.96 12.30 -51.00
C ASP A 3 9.04 11.38 -51.81
N VAL A 4 9.40 10.09 -51.92
CA VAL A 4 8.59 9.09 -52.64
C VAL A 4 7.34 8.78 -51.82
N ILE A 5 7.49 8.56 -50.51
CA ILE A 5 6.38 8.28 -49.61
C ILE A 5 5.44 9.50 -49.53
N ASP A 6 5.99 10.71 -49.44
CA ASP A 6 5.25 11.96 -49.47
C ASP A 6 4.43 12.11 -50.76
N LEU A 7 5.03 11.79 -51.91
CA LEU A 7 4.33 11.80 -53.19
C LEU A 7 3.19 10.77 -53.22
N LEU A 8 3.41 9.55 -52.73
CA LEU A 8 2.39 8.51 -52.68
C LEU A 8 1.20 8.92 -51.80
N LEU A 9 1.47 9.43 -50.60
CA LEU A 9 0.44 9.90 -49.67
C LEU A 9 -0.34 11.08 -50.25
N LYS A 10 0.34 12.05 -50.88
CA LYS A 10 -0.30 13.17 -51.61
C LYS A 10 -1.17 12.71 -52.78
N ARG A 11 -0.85 11.57 -53.40
CA ARG A 11 -1.65 10.96 -54.48
C ARG A 11 -2.80 10.07 -53.97
N GLY A 12 -3.05 10.04 -52.66
CA GLY A 12 -4.17 9.33 -52.06
C GLY A 12 -3.87 7.90 -51.62
N ALA A 13 -2.59 7.52 -51.50
CA ALA A 13 -2.24 6.26 -50.87
C ALA A 13 -2.71 6.28 -49.39
N ASN A 14 -3.53 5.30 -49.00
CA ASN A 14 -4.03 5.21 -47.64
C ASN A 14 -2.95 4.59 -46.72
N PRO A 15 -2.49 5.28 -45.67
CA PRO A 15 -1.43 4.77 -44.78
C PRO A 15 -1.86 3.55 -43.94
N ASN A 16 -3.16 3.23 -43.89
CA ASN A 16 -3.72 2.17 -43.05
C ASN A 16 -3.99 0.84 -43.79
N THR A 17 -3.77 0.76 -45.11
CA THR A 17 -4.15 -0.44 -45.90
C THR A 17 -3.17 -1.61 -45.81
N GLY A 18 -1.89 -1.34 -45.58
CA GLY A 18 -0.88 -2.39 -45.46
C GLY A 18 -0.85 -2.93 -44.04
N ILE A 19 -1.29 -4.18 -43.82
CA ILE A 19 -1.28 -4.83 -42.50
C ILE A 19 -0.27 -5.99 -42.40
N ARG A 20 0.40 -6.34 -43.52
CA ARG A 20 1.41 -7.41 -43.59
C ARG A 20 2.71 -6.90 -44.24
N PRO A 21 3.91 -7.16 -43.67
CA PRO A 21 4.11 -7.87 -42.39
C PRO A 21 3.68 -7.06 -41.17
N LEU A 22 3.72 -5.71 -41.24
CA LEU A 22 3.27 -4.78 -40.20
C LEU A 22 2.64 -3.52 -40.82
N PRO A 23 1.80 -2.77 -40.08
CA PRO A 23 1.33 -1.46 -40.53
C PRO A 23 2.44 -0.46 -40.84
N ALA A 24 2.22 0.42 -41.83
CA ALA A 24 3.23 1.39 -42.26
C ALA A 24 3.73 2.26 -41.11
N LEU A 25 2.84 2.67 -40.21
CA LEU A 25 3.18 3.45 -39.03
C LEU A 25 4.07 2.66 -38.04
N PHE A 26 3.85 1.35 -37.88
CA PHE A 26 4.71 0.50 -37.06
C PHE A 26 6.13 0.40 -37.63
N LEU A 27 6.26 0.23 -38.96
CA LEU A 27 7.58 0.16 -39.60
C LEU A 27 8.36 1.46 -39.42
N ALA A 28 7.70 2.62 -39.48
CA ALA A 28 8.33 3.92 -39.24
C ALA A 28 8.85 4.05 -37.79
N VAL A 29 8.06 3.62 -36.80
CA VAL A 29 8.48 3.62 -35.38
C VAL A 29 9.59 2.59 -35.13
N GLN A 30 9.50 1.40 -35.72
CA GLN A 30 10.53 0.36 -35.63
C GLN A 30 11.87 0.82 -36.25
N ALA A 31 11.81 1.58 -37.35
CA ALA A 31 12.98 2.18 -37.97
C ALA A 31 13.55 3.36 -37.18
N GLY A 32 12.83 3.87 -36.17
CA GLY A 32 13.24 5.05 -35.40
C GLY A 32 13.21 6.34 -36.22
N ASP A 33 12.28 6.48 -37.18
CA ASP A 33 12.19 7.63 -38.07
C ASP A 33 11.05 8.58 -37.65
N PRO A 34 11.32 9.60 -36.81
CA PRO A 34 10.30 10.52 -36.31
C PRO A 34 9.66 11.35 -37.44
N ASP A 35 10.40 11.66 -38.50
CA ASP A 35 9.89 12.47 -39.61
C ASP A 35 8.90 11.66 -40.46
N MET A 36 9.19 10.38 -40.68
CA MET A 36 8.26 9.45 -41.32
C MET A 36 6.98 9.27 -40.51
N VAL A 37 7.11 9.10 -39.19
CA VAL A 37 5.97 8.98 -38.28
C VAL A 37 5.08 10.23 -38.38
N ARG A 38 5.69 11.43 -38.32
CA ARG A 38 4.97 12.70 -38.46
C ARG A 38 4.22 12.80 -39.78
N LYS A 39 4.86 12.45 -40.90
CA LYS A 39 4.22 12.47 -42.22
C LYS A 39 3.05 11.50 -42.33
N LEU A 40 3.21 10.27 -41.83
CA LEU A 40 2.14 9.28 -41.87
C LEU A 40 0.94 9.75 -41.05
N ILE A 41 1.17 10.29 -39.86
CA ILE A 41 0.12 10.86 -39.00
C ILE A 41 -0.59 12.02 -39.70
N GLN A 42 0.15 12.96 -40.30
CA GLN A 42 -0.43 14.10 -41.05
C GLN A 42 -1.33 13.66 -42.22
N HIS A 43 -1.06 12.49 -42.79
CA HIS A 43 -1.86 11.88 -43.86
C HIS A 43 -2.93 10.89 -43.37
N GLY A 44 -3.27 10.91 -42.07
CA GLY A 44 -4.39 10.14 -41.50
C GLY A 44 -4.05 8.71 -41.10
N ALA A 45 -2.78 8.41 -40.79
CA ALA A 45 -2.43 7.12 -40.19
C ALA A 45 -3.09 6.97 -38.81
N ASP A 46 -3.70 5.81 -38.57
CA ASP A 46 -4.33 5.49 -37.29
C ASP A 46 -3.27 5.16 -36.25
N ALA A 47 -3.07 6.05 -35.27
CA ALA A 47 -2.12 5.86 -34.18
C ALA A 47 -2.53 4.74 -33.20
N ASN A 48 -3.80 4.30 -33.23
CA ASN A 48 -4.34 3.23 -32.39
C ASN A 48 -4.41 1.88 -33.11
N ILE A 49 -3.80 1.77 -34.29
CA ILE A 49 -3.70 0.51 -35.00
C ILE A 49 -2.96 -0.52 -34.13
N CYS A 50 -3.56 -1.70 -34.02
CA CYS A 50 -3.05 -2.79 -33.18
C CYS A 50 -2.40 -3.85 -34.06
N LEU A 51 -1.32 -4.47 -33.57
CA LEU A 51 -0.78 -5.69 -34.15
C LEU A 51 -1.79 -6.82 -34.00
N ARG A 52 -1.91 -7.63 -35.06
CA ARG A 52 -2.62 -8.91 -35.03
C ARG A 52 -1.64 -9.98 -35.43
N VAL A 53 -1.27 -10.82 -34.48
CA VAL A 53 -0.41 -11.96 -34.76
C VAL A 53 -1.32 -13.13 -35.07
N ASP A 54 -1.46 -13.46 -36.38
CA ASP A 54 -2.21 -14.64 -36.82
C ASP A 54 -1.62 -15.86 -36.07
N SER A 55 -2.48 -16.57 -35.35
CA SER A 55 -2.18 -17.71 -34.47
C SER A 55 -1.49 -18.89 -35.16
N ILE A 56 -1.11 -18.80 -36.44
CA ILE A 56 -0.78 -19.95 -37.30
C ILE A 56 0.65 -20.50 -37.06
N SER A 57 1.43 -19.95 -36.13
CA SER A 57 2.62 -20.62 -35.58
C SER A 57 2.32 -21.44 -34.30
N GLU A 58 1.08 -21.90 -34.14
CA GLU A 58 0.50 -22.56 -32.95
C GLU A 58 0.93 -24.01 -32.69
N SER A 59 1.96 -24.56 -33.33
CA SER A 59 2.32 -25.97 -33.13
C SER A 59 3.46 -26.25 -32.14
N GLU A 60 4.15 -25.24 -31.59
CA GLU A 60 5.26 -25.48 -30.68
C GLU A 60 5.16 -24.58 -29.43
N ASN A 61 4.69 -25.19 -28.34
CA ASN A 61 4.64 -24.74 -26.95
C ASN A 61 3.51 -23.77 -26.51
N PRO A 62 2.48 -24.27 -25.79
CA PRO A 62 1.50 -23.44 -25.06
C PRO A 62 2.07 -22.83 -23.76
N ALA A 63 3.38 -22.91 -23.53
CA ALA A 63 4.00 -22.47 -22.28
C ALA A 63 4.27 -20.95 -22.32
N SER A 64 3.39 -20.20 -21.64
CA SER A 64 3.74 -18.98 -20.89
C SER A 64 4.18 -17.75 -21.71
N LYS A 65 3.22 -17.10 -22.41
CA LYS A 65 3.41 -15.82 -23.14
C LYS A 65 3.29 -14.62 -22.19
N GLY A 66 4.39 -13.97 -21.78
CA GLY A 66 4.30 -12.76 -20.93
C GLY A 66 5.63 -12.24 -20.40
N ILE A 67 5.64 -10.98 -19.93
CA ILE A 67 6.78 -10.36 -19.23
C ILE A 67 6.72 -10.71 -17.74
N TYR A 68 7.61 -11.58 -17.24
CA TYR A 68 7.64 -11.93 -15.81
C TYR A 68 8.47 -10.91 -15.00
N ILE A 69 8.03 -10.64 -13.77
CA ILE A 69 8.67 -9.68 -12.85
C ILE A 69 9.43 -10.36 -11.71
N ASP A 70 9.26 -11.68 -11.55
CA ASP A 70 9.76 -12.48 -10.42
C ASP A 70 10.89 -13.47 -10.79
N GLU A 71 11.41 -13.45 -12.02
CA GLU A 71 12.38 -14.44 -12.53
C GLU A 71 13.74 -13.81 -12.88
N ASP A 72 14.83 -14.51 -12.53
CA ASP A 72 16.18 -14.29 -13.10
C ASP A 72 16.32 -14.92 -14.52
N GLU A 73 15.32 -15.67 -14.98
CA GLU A 73 15.28 -16.23 -16.34
C GLU A 73 14.79 -15.18 -17.35
N PRO A 74 15.35 -15.17 -18.58
CA PRO A 74 14.98 -14.18 -19.59
C PRO A 74 13.47 -14.27 -19.89
N PRO A 75 12.75 -13.14 -19.95
CA PRO A 75 11.31 -13.15 -20.20
C PRO A 75 11.02 -13.88 -21.51
N LEU A 76 10.13 -14.88 -21.44
CA LEU A 76 9.57 -15.51 -22.63
C LEU A 76 8.94 -14.42 -23.51
N ILE A 77 9.14 -14.54 -24.83
CA ILE A 77 8.81 -13.53 -25.84
C ILE A 77 7.43 -12.92 -25.53
N PRO A 78 7.33 -11.60 -25.24
CA PRO A 78 6.07 -10.99 -24.89
C PRO A 78 5.08 -11.15 -26.03
N SER A 79 3.80 -11.38 -25.71
CA SER A 79 2.78 -11.38 -26.75
C SER A 79 2.82 -10.04 -27.48
N LEU A 80 3.06 -10.07 -28.78
CA LEU A 80 3.00 -8.86 -29.62
C LEU A 80 1.56 -8.53 -30.01
N ASP A 81 0.63 -9.44 -29.75
CA ASP A 81 -0.77 -9.28 -30.13
C ASP A 81 -1.41 -8.11 -29.37
N GLY A 82 -2.27 -7.37 -30.06
CA GLY A 82 -2.98 -6.21 -29.50
C GLY A 82 -2.12 -4.99 -29.15
N LEU A 83 -0.80 -5.05 -29.26
CA LEU A 83 0.06 -3.89 -29.03
C LEU A 83 -0.25 -2.81 -30.06
N THR A 84 -0.41 -1.57 -29.60
CA THR A 84 -0.46 -0.39 -30.47
C THR A 84 0.92 0.16 -30.76
N VAL A 85 1.01 1.08 -31.71
CA VAL A 85 2.26 1.78 -32.04
C VAL A 85 2.85 2.47 -30.80
N LEU A 86 2.00 3.01 -29.94
CA LEU A 86 2.42 3.63 -28.68
C LEU A 86 3.03 2.62 -27.70
N HIS A 87 2.49 1.40 -27.61
CA HIS A 87 3.09 0.34 -26.77
C HIS A 87 4.51 0.00 -27.23
N TYR A 88 4.75 0.00 -28.55
CA TYR A 88 6.08 -0.27 -29.10
C TYR A 88 7.02 0.93 -28.88
N ALA A 89 6.54 2.15 -29.12
CA ALA A 89 7.34 3.38 -29.00
C ALA A 89 7.95 3.56 -27.60
N VAL A 90 7.21 3.22 -26.53
CA VAL A 90 7.71 3.35 -25.15
C VAL A 90 8.82 2.35 -24.79
N LEU A 91 8.95 1.26 -25.55
CA LEU A 91 9.99 0.25 -25.39
C LEU A 91 11.27 0.60 -26.18
N VAL A 92 11.19 1.53 -27.13
CA VAL A 92 12.36 2.01 -27.87
C VAL A 92 13.32 2.71 -26.89
N PRO A 93 14.61 2.34 -26.87
CA PRO A 93 15.59 2.94 -25.96
C PRO A 93 16.01 4.34 -26.40
N ASN A 94 16.66 5.05 -25.49
CA ASN A 94 17.26 6.37 -25.68
C ASN A 94 16.23 7.47 -25.97
N GLU A 95 16.72 8.66 -26.33
CA GLU A 95 15.89 9.82 -26.70
C GLU A 95 14.94 9.54 -27.87
N MET A 96 15.20 8.50 -28.68
CA MET A 96 14.35 8.13 -29.79
C MET A 96 12.98 7.64 -29.30
N GLY A 97 12.93 6.80 -28.26
CA GLY A 97 11.66 6.39 -27.66
C GLY A 97 10.87 7.56 -27.09
N VAL A 98 11.56 8.54 -26.50
CA VAL A 98 10.95 9.79 -26.01
C VAL A 98 10.31 10.56 -27.17
N LYS A 99 11.09 10.86 -28.21
CA LYS A 99 10.62 11.62 -29.39
C LYS A 99 9.45 10.94 -30.09
N LEU A 100 9.52 9.62 -30.30
CA LEU A 100 8.43 8.86 -30.92
C LEU A 100 7.17 8.88 -30.06
N THR A 101 7.32 8.73 -28.74
CA THR A 101 6.19 8.81 -27.81
C THR A 101 5.54 10.19 -27.82
N GLU A 102 6.33 11.26 -27.82
CA GLU A 102 5.83 12.64 -27.93
C GLU A 102 5.04 12.84 -29.21
N ILE A 103 5.59 12.44 -30.37
CA ILE A 103 4.93 12.60 -31.67
C ILE A 103 3.60 11.84 -31.75
N LEU A 104 3.53 10.64 -31.17
CA LEU A 104 2.30 9.84 -31.20
C LEU A 104 1.21 10.42 -30.29
N LEU A 105 1.60 11.06 -29.19
CA LEU A 105 0.70 11.69 -28.24
C LEU A 105 0.34 13.14 -28.60
N GLU A 106 1.11 13.78 -29.49
CA GLU A 106 0.77 15.06 -30.12
C GLU A 106 -0.66 15.00 -30.71
N ASP A 107 -1.41 16.10 -30.55
CA ASP A 107 -2.80 16.26 -31.01
C ASP A 107 -3.83 15.24 -30.49
N GLY A 108 -3.47 14.37 -29.55
CA GLY A 108 -4.37 13.41 -28.90
C GLY A 108 -4.80 12.25 -29.81
N LEU A 109 -3.98 11.91 -30.81
CA LEU A 109 -4.31 10.87 -31.80
C LEU A 109 -4.10 9.45 -31.24
N ALA A 110 -3.04 9.22 -30.46
CA ALA A 110 -2.85 7.96 -29.75
C ALA A 110 -3.53 7.99 -28.37
N ASP A 111 -4.26 6.93 -28.05
CA ASP A 111 -4.85 6.71 -26.73
C ASP A 111 -3.81 6.08 -25.79
N PRO A 112 -3.32 6.80 -24.76
CA PRO A 112 -2.35 6.27 -23.80
C PRO A 112 -2.94 5.23 -22.84
N ASN A 113 -4.27 5.07 -22.82
CA ASN A 113 -4.98 4.11 -21.99
C ASN A 113 -5.39 2.85 -22.74
N LYS A 114 -5.06 2.76 -24.04
CA LYS A 114 -5.37 1.58 -24.83
C LYS A 114 -4.68 0.36 -24.22
N GLN A 115 -5.45 -0.70 -23.99
CA GLN A 115 -4.95 -1.97 -23.46
C GLN A 115 -4.70 -2.96 -24.60
N ALA A 116 -3.57 -3.65 -24.53
CA ALA A 116 -3.23 -4.74 -25.43
C ALA A 116 -4.13 -5.97 -25.22
N THR A 117 -3.99 -7.00 -26.06
CA THR A 117 -4.67 -8.28 -25.80
C THR A 117 -4.12 -8.92 -24.54
N LEU A 118 -4.98 -9.69 -23.86
CA LEU A 118 -4.63 -10.40 -22.64
C LEU A 118 -3.49 -11.40 -22.90
N ASP A 119 -2.51 -11.36 -22.02
CA ASP A 119 -1.40 -12.30 -21.95
C ASP A 119 -1.02 -12.53 -20.47
N ASP A 120 0.03 -13.29 -20.21
CA ASP A 120 0.47 -13.60 -18.85
C ASP A 120 1.48 -12.59 -18.28
N SER A 121 1.54 -11.38 -18.86
CA SER A 121 2.49 -10.37 -18.40
C SER A 121 2.26 -9.96 -16.94
N PHE A 122 3.34 -9.89 -16.19
CA PHE A 122 3.43 -9.49 -14.78
C PHE A 122 2.80 -10.49 -13.79
N LYS A 123 2.33 -11.66 -14.24
CA LYS A 123 1.90 -12.72 -13.33
C LYS A 123 3.10 -13.36 -12.63
N SER A 124 2.96 -13.74 -11.37
CA SER A 124 3.98 -14.53 -10.67
C SER A 124 3.78 -16.04 -10.90
N LYS A 125 4.86 -16.85 -10.88
CA LYS A 125 4.77 -18.33 -10.90
C LYS A 125 3.84 -18.89 -9.82
N SER A 126 3.73 -18.22 -8.66
CA SER A 126 2.80 -18.62 -7.59
C SER A 126 1.31 -18.48 -7.98
N GLN A 127 1.00 -17.54 -8.87
CA GLN A 127 -0.35 -17.34 -9.42
C GLN A 127 -0.66 -18.39 -10.51
N PHE A 128 0.34 -18.80 -11.31
CA PHE A 128 0.18 -19.90 -12.27
C PHE A 128 -0.16 -21.24 -11.62
N ASN A 129 0.48 -21.58 -10.50
CA ASN A 129 0.17 -22.83 -9.82
C ASN A 129 -1.25 -22.82 -9.21
N THR A 130 -1.76 -21.65 -8.82
CA THR A 130 -3.13 -21.53 -8.30
C THR A 130 -4.17 -21.68 -9.41
N SER A 131 -3.92 -21.13 -10.61
CA SER A 131 -4.80 -21.31 -11.76
C SER A 131 -4.81 -22.75 -12.28
N ILE A 132 -3.69 -23.48 -12.20
CA ILE A 132 -3.63 -24.92 -12.52
C ILE A 132 -4.39 -25.76 -11.48
N ILE A 133 -4.32 -25.41 -10.19
CA ILE A 133 -5.05 -26.14 -9.14
C ILE A 133 -6.57 -25.89 -9.23
N SER A 134 -7.01 -24.68 -9.60
CA SER A 134 -8.42 -24.42 -9.95
C SER A 134 -8.82 -24.92 -11.34
N GLY A 135 -7.84 -25.23 -12.21
CA GLY A 135 -8.02 -25.73 -13.56
C GLY A 135 -8.18 -27.26 -13.67
N ASN A 136 -8.05 -28.00 -12.57
CA ASN A 136 -8.35 -29.43 -12.54
C ASN A 136 -9.84 -29.74 -12.31
N SER A 137 -10.72 -28.73 -12.22
CA SER A 137 -12.13 -28.94 -12.55
C SER A 137 -12.31 -28.69 -14.05
N SER A 138 -12.21 -29.77 -14.80
CA SER A 138 -12.80 -29.94 -16.13
C SER A 138 -14.29 -29.60 -16.11
N GLU A 139 -14.63 -28.33 -16.09
CA GLU A 139 -15.97 -27.87 -16.43
C GLU A 139 -15.83 -26.71 -17.41
N LEU A 140 -16.00 -27.07 -18.68
CA LEU A 140 -16.48 -26.20 -19.75
C LEU A 140 -17.85 -25.64 -19.33
N ASN A 141 -17.88 -24.72 -18.37
CA ASN A 141 -19.10 -24.04 -17.95
C ASN A 141 -19.23 -22.75 -18.73
N SER A 142 -20.01 -22.84 -19.80
CA SER A 142 -20.78 -21.72 -20.30
C SER A 142 -21.58 -21.10 -19.16
N GLY A 143 -21.40 -19.80 -18.94
CA GLY A 143 -22.38 -18.98 -18.23
C GLY A 143 -21.98 -18.58 -16.80
N LYS A 144 -21.58 -17.31 -16.70
CA LYS A 144 -21.45 -16.46 -15.50
C LYS A 144 -20.09 -16.49 -14.80
N THR A 145 -19.08 -15.95 -15.48
CA THR A 145 -17.99 -15.25 -14.78
C THR A 145 -18.58 -14.11 -13.97
N THR A 146 -18.13 -13.94 -12.73
CA THR A 146 -18.58 -12.82 -11.90
C THR A 146 -18.03 -11.50 -12.48
N PRO A 147 -18.73 -10.36 -12.31
CA PRO A 147 -18.22 -9.06 -12.77
C PRO A 147 -16.86 -8.67 -12.18
N GLU A 148 -16.46 -9.29 -11.06
CA GLU A 148 -15.19 -9.04 -10.36
C GLU A 148 -14.00 -9.79 -10.99
N GLU A 149 -14.20 -10.99 -11.54
CA GLU A 149 -13.17 -11.73 -12.29
C GLU A 149 -12.86 -11.08 -13.64
N ASN A 150 -13.87 -10.45 -14.26
CA ASN A 150 -13.71 -9.71 -15.52
C ASN A 150 -12.96 -8.37 -15.36
N ARG A 151 -12.74 -7.88 -14.13
CA ARG A 151 -11.96 -6.64 -13.85
C ARG A 151 -10.47 -6.90 -13.59
N MET A 152 -10.05 -8.16 -13.47
CA MET A 152 -8.67 -8.52 -13.08
C MET A 152 -7.77 -8.85 -14.27
N ASN A 153 -8.37 -9.28 -15.38
CA ASN A 153 -7.69 -9.64 -16.61
C ASN A 153 -7.86 -8.49 -17.61
N GLU A 154 -7.13 -7.41 -17.34
CA GLU A 154 -6.99 -6.28 -18.24
C GLU A 154 -5.63 -6.35 -18.94
N GLY A 155 -5.56 -5.87 -20.17
CA GLY A 155 -4.33 -5.89 -20.97
C GLY A 155 -3.32 -4.84 -20.52
N ARG A 156 -2.07 -5.03 -20.93
CA ARG A 156 -1.00 -4.05 -20.69
C ARG A 156 -1.35 -2.71 -21.31
N THR A 157 -1.00 -1.63 -20.62
CA THR A 157 -1.00 -0.27 -21.19
C THR A 157 0.44 0.15 -21.49
N PRO A 158 0.66 1.21 -22.30
CA PRO A 158 1.99 1.77 -22.50
C PRO A 158 2.67 2.17 -21.18
N LEU A 159 1.89 2.61 -20.19
CA LEU A 159 2.40 2.98 -18.88
C LEU A 159 2.92 1.77 -18.08
N HIS A 160 2.30 0.59 -18.19
CA HIS A 160 2.83 -0.63 -17.59
C HIS A 160 4.17 -1.03 -18.24
N LEU A 161 4.26 -0.94 -19.57
CA LEU A 161 5.46 -1.32 -20.31
C LEU A 161 6.65 -0.42 -19.97
N VAL A 162 6.48 0.90 -19.95
CA VAL A 162 7.59 1.80 -19.57
C VAL A 162 8.04 1.57 -18.12
N CYS A 163 7.11 1.30 -17.20
CA CYS A 163 7.43 0.99 -15.80
C CYS A 163 8.13 -0.36 -15.64
N SER A 164 7.91 -1.31 -16.57
CA SER A 164 8.57 -2.60 -16.57
C SER A 164 10.02 -2.56 -17.06
N ARG A 165 10.48 -1.43 -17.60
CA ARG A 165 11.85 -1.29 -18.11
C ARG A 165 12.85 -1.33 -16.97
N GLU A 166 13.81 -2.24 -17.08
CA GLU A 166 15.00 -2.32 -16.22
C GLU A 166 16.20 -1.55 -16.82
N TYR A 167 16.07 -1.11 -18.07
CA TYR A 167 17.09 -0.36 -18.81
C TYR A 167 16.63 1.08 -19.10
N ASP A 168 17.61 1.98 -19.22
CA ASP A 168 17.38 3.37 -19.64
C ASP A 168 16.28 4.05 -18.81
N LEU A 169 16.51 4.03 -17.50
CA LEU A 169 15.56 4.48 -16.47
C LEU A 169 15.28 5.99 -16.55
N LEU A 170 16.25 6.79 -17.00
CA LEU A 170 16.08 8.24 -17.15
C LEU A 170 15.07 8.57 -18.25
N ASN A 171 15.21 7.97 -19.44
CA ASN A 171 14.22 8.18 -20.51
C ASN A 171 12.88 7.51 -20.18
N SER A 172 12.88 6.39 -19.45
CA SER A 172 11.65 5.79 -18.92
C SER A 172 10.86 6.77 -18.05
N ALA A 173 11.55 7.55 -17.22
CA ALA A 173 10.95 8.61 -16.42
C ALA A 173 10.37 9.74 -17.28
N VAL A 174 11.09 10.17 -18.32
CA VAL A 174 10.61 11.20 -19.26
C VAL A 174 9.36 10.73 -20.02
N ILE A 175 9.38 9.50 -20.53
CA ILE A 175 8.24 8.86 -21.20
C ILE A 175 7.05 8.76 -20.25
N THR A 176 7.27 8.33 -19.00
CA THR A 176 6.23 8.25 -17.97
C THR A 176 5.58 9.63 -17.73
N LYS A 177 6.39 10.68 -17.62
CA LYS A 177 5.89 12.06 -17.47
C LYS A 177 5.10 12.51 -18.69
N CYS A 178 5.55 12.16 -19.90
CA CYS A 178 4.86 12.46 -21.15
C CYS A 178 3.48 11.79 -21.21
N LEU A 179 3.42 10.48 -20.94
CA LEU A 179 2.17 9.72 -20.88
C LEU A 179 1.16 10.33 -19.88
N LEU A 180 1.61 10.62 -18.66
CA LEU A 180 0.75 11.21 -17.62
C LEU A 180 0.24 12.61 -18.02
N LYS A 181 1.09 13.44 -18.66
CA LYS A 181 0.70 14.75 -19.20
C LYS A 181 -0.41 14.63 -20.26
N HIS A 182 -0.44 13.54 -21.00
CA HIS A 182 -1.46 13.24 -22.01
C HIS A 182 -2.61 12.38 -21.47
N ASN A 183 -2.91 12.43 -20.16
CA ASN A 183 -4.02 11.73 -19.50
C ASN A 183 -3.92 10.20 -19.49
N ALA A 184 -2.72 9.64 -19.46
CA ALA A 184 -2.54 8.24 -19.09
C ALA A 184 -3.04 8.01 -17.64
N ASN A 185 -3.84 6.97 -17.45
CA ASN A 185 -4.41 6.59 -16.16
C ASN A 185 -3.46 5.59 -15.46
N PRO A 186 -2.80 5.99 -14.35
CA PRO A 186 -1.88 5.14 -13.61
C PRO A 186 -2.58 4.01 -12.83
N ASN A 187 -3.90 4.04 -12.74
CA ASN A 187 -4.69 3.12 -11.92
C ASN A 187 -5.33 1.98 -12.72
N LEU A 188 -5.12 1.93 -14.04
CA LEU A 188 -5.52 0.75 -14.83
C LEU A 188 -4.69 -0.45 -14.36
N LEU A 189 -5.32 -1.63 -14.32
CA LEU A 189 -4.65 -2.84 -13.89
C LEU A 189 -4.21 -3.65 -15.11
N CYS A 190 -3.17 -4.45 -14.94
CA CYS A 190 -2.74 -5.47 -15.88
C CYS A 190 -2.40 -6.71 -15.07
N ASN A 191 -3.18 -7.78 -15.20
CA ASN A 191 -3.05 -8.99 -14.38
C ASN A 191 -2.94 -8.68 -12.88
N GLY A 192 -3.80 -7.78 -12.40
CA GLY A 192 -3.83 -7.33 -11.01
C GLY A 192 -2.77 -6.30 -10.59
N HIS A 193 -1.77 -6.01 -11.43
CA HIS A 193 -0.76 -4.99 -11.15
C HIS A 193 -1.18 -3.62 -11.67
N SER A 194 -0.94 -2.55 -10.90
CA SER A 194 -0.93 -1.17 -11.42
C SER A 194 0.46 -0.81 -11.95
N ALA A 195 0.57 0.26 -12.74
CA ALA A 195 1.85 0.78 -13.21
C ALA A 195 2.84 1.07 -12.07
N LEU A 196 2.34 1.63 -10.95
CA LEU A 196 3.16 1.87 -9.75
C LEU A 196 3.69 0.56 -9.16
N SER A 197 2.85 -0.47 -9.07
CA SER A 197 3.28 -1.77 -8.53
C SER A 197 4.32 -2.45 -9.41
N VAL A 198 4.21 -2.33 -10.74
CA VAL A 198 5.21 -2.84 -11.69
C VAL A 198 6.53 -2.10 -11.50
N ALA A 199 6.53 -0.76 -11.42
CA ALA A 199 7.75 0.02 -11.22
C ALA A 199 8.48 -0.34 -9.91
N ILE A 200 7.71 -0.62 -8.84
CA ILE A 200 8.27 -1.09 -7.56
C ILE A 200 8.93 -2.46 -7.74
N ALA A 201 8.23 -3.40 -8.37
CA ALA A 201 8.70 -4.77 -8.59
C ALA A 201 9.97 -4.84 -9.46
N THR A 202 10.06 -3.99 -10.50
CA THR A 202 11.22 -3.97 -11.42
C THR A 202 12.40 -3.16 -10.89
N GLY A 203 12.22 -2.31 -9.89
CA GLY A 203 13.30 -1.44 -9.40
C GLY A 203 13.39 -0.08 -10.11
N ASN A 204 12.38 0.33 -10.87
CA ASN A 204 12.40 1.57 -11.65
C ASN A 204 12.07 2.80 -10.78
N ASP A 205 12.99 3.16 -9.88
CA ASP A 205 12.85 4.28 -8.93
C ASP A 205 12.52 5.64 -9.58
N PRO A 206 13.09 6.02 -10.74
CA PRO A 206 12.69 7.25 -11.43
C PRO A 206 11.20 7.29 -11.79
N CYS A 207 10.64 6.18 -12.29
CA CYS A 207 9.21 6.10 -12.60
C CYS A 207 8.36 6.11 -11.32
N ILE A 208 8.79 5.43 -10.26
CA ILE A 208 8.11 5.45 -8.95
C ILE A 208 7.98 6.89 -8.44
N ASN A 209 9.07 7.66 -8.48
CA ASN A 209 9.08 9.04 -8.00
C ASN A 209 8.11 9.95 -8.78
N ILE A 210 7.96 9.72 -10.08
CA ILE A 210 6.98 10.45 -10.90
C ILE A 210 5.56 10.03 -10.55
N LEU A 211 5.30 8.72 -10.48
CA LEU A 211 3.97 8.18 -10.21
C LEU A 211 3.45 8.59 -8.82
N ILE A 212 4.26 8.47 -7.76
CA ILE A 212 3.88 8.83 -6.39
C ILE A 212 3.54 10.33 -6.26
N ASN A 213 4.20 11.18 -7.05
CA ASN A 213 3.98 12.62 -7.00
C ASN A 213 2.89 13.12 -7.98
N HIS A 214 2.35 12.23 -8.82
CA HIS A 214 1.29 12.59 -9.76
C HIS A 214 -0.08 12.55 -9.07
N GLN A 215 -0.89 13.60 -9.29
CA GLN A 215 -2.14 13.82 -8.57
C GLN A 215 -3.18 12.70 -8.75
N ASN A 216 -3.22 12.09 -9.93
CA ASN A 216 -4.22 11.06 -10.26
C ASN A 216 -3.78 9.65 -9.86
N THR A 217 -2.59 9.47 -9.28
CA THR A 217 -2.11 8.14 -8.87
C THR A 217 -2.70 7.75 -7.52
N ASN A 218 -3.45 6.65 -7.49
CA ASN A 218 -3.98 6.08 -6.27
C ASN A 218 -2.95 5.15 -5.63
N ILE A 219 -2.20 5.67 -4.65
CA ILE A 219 -1.15 4.95 -3.93
C ILE A 219 -1.71 3.75 -3.14
N ASN A 220 -2.94 3.88 -2.62
CA ASN A 220 -3.60 2.87 -1.81
C ASN A 220 -4.56 1.99 -2.64
N GLN A 221 -4.42 1.98 -3.96
CA GLN A 221 -5.25 1.14 -4.83
C GLN A 221 -5.07 -0.34 -4.44
N PRO A 222 -6.17 -1.09 -4.21
CA PRO A 222 -6.10 -2.52 -4.04
C PRO A 222 -5.71 -3.17 -5.38
N LEU A 223 -4.66 -3.97 -5.34
CA LEU A 223 -4.17 -4.78 -6.45
C LEU A 223 -4.98 -6.09 -6.56
N GLY A 224 -4.95 -6.69 -7.74
CA GLY A 224 -5.60 -7.97 -8.01
C GLY A 224 -4.87 -9.16 -7.39
N ASP A 225 -5.49 -10.35 -7.48
CA ASP A 225 -4.86 -11.64 -7.17
C ASP A 225 -4.11 -11.77 -5.84
N GLY A 226 -4.60 -11.08 -4.82
CA GLY A 226 -4.03 -11.16 -3.46
C GLY A 226 -2.69 -10.44 -3.32
N LEU A 227 -2.29 -9.61 -4.30
CA LEU A 227 -1.10 -8.77 -4.26
C LEU A 227 -1.21 -7.63 -3.23
N GLY A 228 -2.43 -7.32 -2.79
CA GLY A 228 -2.69 -6.33 -1.75
C GLY A 228 -2.67 -4.91 -2.26
N SER A 229 -1.56 -4.20 -2.10
CA SER A 229 -1.37 -2.81 -2.52
C SER A 229 0.07 -2.57 -3.00
N ALA A 230 0.36 -1.41 -3.57
CA ALA A 230 1.73 -1.02 -3.93
C ALA A 230 2.70 -1.11 -2.72
N LEU A 231 2.21 -0.79 -1.51
CA LEU A 231 2.96 -0.95 -0.27
C LEU A 231 3.25 -2.42 0.05
N CYS A 232 2.33 -3.34 -0.22
CA CYS A 232 2.54 -4.77 -0.03
C CYS A 232 3.65 -5.29 -0.95
N ILE A 233 3.68 -4.84 -2.22
CA ILE A 233 4.75 -5.17 -3.17
C ILE A 233 6.10 -4.62 -2.69
N ALA A 234 6.14 -3.39 -2.18
CA ALA A 234 7.35 -2.82 -1.60
C ALA A 234 7.87 -3.63 -0.40
N CYS A 235 6.97 -4.24 0.40
CA CYS A 235 7.31 -5.08 1.55
C CYS A 235 7.53 -6.57 1.23
N SER A 236 7.17 -7.04 0.03
CA SER A 236 7.25 -8.46 -0.38
C SER A 236 8.68 -8.99 -0.41
N SER A 237 8.92 -10.20 0.09
CA SER A 237 10.24 -10.83 0.03
C SER A 237 10.70 -11.13 -1.40
N LEU A 238 9.76 -11.21 -2.36
CA LEU A 238 10.08 -11.49 -3.76
C LEU A 238 10.98 -10.42 -4.39
N PHE A 239 10.90 -9.17 -3.95
CA PHE A 239 11.63 -8.05 -4.56
C PHE A 239 12.73 -7.51 -3.65
N GLU A 240 13.16 -8.28 -2.65
CA GLU A 240 14.23 -7.92 -1.71
C GLU A 240 15.55 -7.63 -2.41
N PHE A 241 15.86 -8.40 -3.46
CA PHE A 241 17.11 -8.24 -4.21
C PHE A 241 17.19 -6.93 -5.01
N ARG A 242 16.05 -6.27 -5.27
CA ARG A 242 16.00 -5.04 -6.10
C ARG A 242 16.57 -3.82 -5.37
N ARG A 243 16.51 -3.79 -4.03
CA ARG A 243 16.91 -2.62 -3.24
C ARG A 243 17.54 -3.05 -1.91
N PRO A 244 18.65 -2.39 -1.48
CA PRO A 244 19.13 -2.55 -0.12
C PRO A 244 18.09 -2.06 0.89
N ILE A 245 18.21 -2.51 2.13
CA ILE A 245 17.21 -2.27 3.19
C ILE A 245 16.97 -0.78 3.43
N GLU A 246 18.00 0.06 3.36
CA GLU A 246 17.88 1.51 3.58
C GLU A 246 16.99 2.16 2.52
N SER A 247 17.31 1.97 1.24
CA SER A 247 16.54 2.52 0.12
C SER A 247 15.13 1.93 0.07
N ARG A 248 14.98 0.65 0.45
CA ARG A 248 13.68 0.00 0.54
C ARG A 248 12.80 0.61 1.65
N LEU A 249 13.39 0.89 2.82
CA LEU A 249 12.69 1.58 3.92
C LEU A 249 12.32 3.01 3.53
N GLU A 250 13.16 3.72 2.77
CA GLU A 250 12.84 5.05 2.23
C GLU A 250 11.63 5.01 1.29
N LEU A 251 11.56 4.03 0.41
CA LEU A 251 10.40 3.81 -0.45
C LEU A 251 9.13 3.55 0.38
N ILE A 252 9.21 2.67 1.37
CA ILE A 252 8.09 2.34 2.28
C ILE A 252 7.64 3.60 3.06
N LYS A 253 8.59 4.38 3.57
CA LYS A 253 8.33 5.68 4.23
C LYS A 253 7.60 6.63 3.29
N CYS A 254 8.07 6.76 2.04
CA CYS A 254 7.48 7.63 1.03
C CYS A 254 6.03 7.23 0.72
N LEU A 255 5.78 5.94 0.48
CA LEU A 255 4.44 5.40 0.20
C LEU A 255 3.48 5.66 1.37
N ILE A 256 3.91 5.41 2.62
CA ILE A 256 3.06 5.64 3.80
C ILE A 256 2.82 7.12 4.04
N ASN A 257 3.83 7.97 3.90
CA ASN A 257 3.66 9.41 4.10
C ASN A 257 2.67 10.02 3.09
N LYS A 258 2.64 9.51 1.86
CA LYS A 258 1.73 9.97 0.81
C LYS A 258 0.36 9.29 0.86
N GLY A 259 0.30 8.00 1.18
CA GLY A 259 -0.92 7.22 1.29
C GLY A 259 -1.65 7.41 2.63
N GLY A 260 -0.97 7.90 3.65
CA GLY A 260 -1.55 8.18 4.96
C GLY A 260 -2.09 6.93 5.65
N ILE A 261 -3.19 7.10 6.39
CA ILE A 261 -3.79 6.02 7.17
C ILE A 261 -4.43 4.92 6.30
N ASP A 262 -4.87 5.28 5.10
CA ASP A 262 -5.49 4.35 4.15
C ASP A 262 -4.49 3.29 3.65
N SER A 263 -3.18 3.52 3.79
CA SER A 263 -2.15 2.52 3.54
C SER A 263 -2.26 1.28 4.43
N PHE A 264 -2.98 1.37 5.56
CA PHE A 264 -3.22 0.27 6.48
C PHE A 264 -4.63 -0.31 6.39
N LYS A 265 -5.41 0.07 5.38
CA LYS A 265 -6.76 -0.48 5.17
C LYS A 265 -6.69 -1.98 4.92
N THR A 266 -7.70 -2.72 5.38
CA THR A 266 -7.78 -4.16 5.16
C THR A 266 -8.16 -4.49 3.72
N PHE A 267 -7.56 -5.53 3.17
CA PHE A 267 -7.86 -6.11 1.87
C PHE A 267 -7.89 -7.63 1.96
N VAL A 268 -8.29 -8.29 0.87
CA VAL A 268 -8.36 -9.76 0.80
C VAL A 268 -6.94 -10.33 0.72
N LEU A 269 -6.52 -11.03 1.78
CA LEU A 269 -5.23 -11.74 1.83
C LEU A 269 -5.30 -13.10 1.14
N LEU A 270 -6.36 -13.87 1.42
CA LEU A 270 -6.61 -15.16 0.79
C LEU A 270 -8.06 -15.23 0.31
N LYS A 271 -8.24 -15.20 -1.01
CA LYS A 271 -9.54 -15.35 -1.68
C LYS A 271 -10.24 -16.65 -1.25
N SER A 272 -9.52 -17.77 -1.26
CA SER A 272 -10.06 -19.11 -0.94
C SER A 272 -10.63 -19.25 0.48
N LYS A 273 -10.17 -18.43 1.42
CA LYS A 273 -10.59 -18.47 2.83
C LYS A 273 -11.35 -17.23 3.27
N GLY A 274 -11.57 -16.25 2.37
CA GLY A 274 -12.20 -14.97 2.70
C GLY A 274 -11.49 -14.20 3.82
N ILE A 275 -10.16 -14.36 3.95
CA ILE A 275 -9.40 -13.72 5.03
C ILE A 275 -9.07 -12.28 4.64
N PHE A 276 -9.50 -11.34 5.46
CA PHE A 276 -9.17 -9.92 5.34
C PHE A 276 -8.09 -9.56 6.37
N GLY A 277 -7.07 -8.82 5.94
CA GLY A 277 -6.03 -8.30 6.81
C GLY A 277 -5.36 -7.08 6.22
N ASN A 278 -4.44 -6.49 6.98
CA ASN A 278 -3.75 -5.28 6.57
C ASN A 278 -2.37 -5.59 5.94
N VAL A 279 -1.63 -4.55 5.55
CA VAL A 279 -0.27 -4.69 5.00
C VAL A 279 0.69 -5.44 5.93
N ILE A 280 0.54 -5.29 7.26
CA ILE A 280 1.41 -5.97 8.23
C ILE A 280 1.12 -7.47 8.25
N ASP A 281 -0.16 -7.84 8.19
CA ASP A 281 -0.57 -9.24 8.09
C ASP A 281 -0.08 -9.87 6.79
N PHE A 282 -0.19 -9.16 5.66
CA PHE A 282 0.38 -9.59 4.37
C PHE A 282 1.89 -9.83 4.49
N THR A 283 2.64 -8.83 4.95
CA THR A 283 4.11 -8.89 5.05
C THR A 283 4.55 -10.02 5.98
N TYR A 284 3.85 -10.23 7.10
CA TYR A 284 4.14 -11.33 8.01
C TYR A 284 3.88 -12.69 7.35
N MET A 285 2.76 -12.84 6.64
CA MET A 285 2.45 -14.08 5.93
C MET A 285 3.43 -14.37 4.80
N ASP A 286 3.87 -13.33 4.09
CA ASP A 286 4.84 -13.44 3.01
C ASP A 286 6.21 -13.88 3.53
N TYR A 287 6.73 -13.24 4.57
CA TYR A 287 8.00 -13.63 5.20
C TYR A 287 7.95 -15.02 5.85
N ALA A 288 6.77 -15.47 6.28
CA ALA A 288 6.59 -16.82 6.81
C ALA A 288 6.67 -17.92 5.73
N LYS A 289 6.57 -17.58 4.43
CA LYS A 289 6.76 -18.55 3.33
C LYS A 289 8.22 -19.01 3.25
N ASP A 290 9.15 -18.12 3.56
CA ASP A 290 10.56 -18.45 3.70
C ASP A 290 10.78 -19.23 5.01
N THR A 291 10.63 -20.56 4.93
CA THR A 291 10.79 -21.42 6.09
C THR A 291 12.21 -21.46 6.63
N ARG A 292 13.20 -21.14 5.80
CA ARG A 292 14.61 -21.15 6.19
C ARG A 292 14.88 -20.04 7.19
N ILE A 293 14.42 -18.83 6.91
CA ILE A 293 14.60 -17.69 7.82
C ILE A 293 13.56 -17.70 8.95
N SER A 294 12.29 -18.01 8.66
CA SER A 294 11.21 -17.86 9.64
C SER A 294 11.16 -18.95 10.72
N LYS A 295 11.59 -20.19 10.43
CA LYS A 295 11.50 -21.32 11.37
C LYS A 295 12.83 -21.69 12.03
N THR A 296 13.95 -21.17 11.53
CA THR A 296 15.27 -21.44 12.09
C THR A 296 15.56 -20.47 13.24
N PRO A 297 16.03 -20.94 14.41
CA PRO A 297 16.45 -20.05 15.48
C PRO A 297 17.53 -19.07 15.02
N TYR A 298 17.45 -17.80 15.45
CA TYR A 298 18.32 -16.72 14.98
C TYR A 298 19.83 -17.02 15.07
N HIS A 299 20.26 -17.71 16.12
CA HIS A 299 21.66 -18.07 16.32
C HIS A 299 22.17 -19.16 15.35
N ALA A 300 21.27 -19.89 14.69
CA ALA A 300 21.59 -20.93 13.71
C ALA A 300 21.57 -20.40 12.26
N LEU A 301 21.24 -19.13 12.05
CA LEU A 301 21.30 -18.47 10.75
C LEU A 301 22.76 -18.08 10.41
N ASN A 302 23.10 -18.09 9.12
CA ASN A 302 24.35 -17.51 8.63
C ASN A 302 24.26 -15.97 8.60
N GLU A 303 25.36 -15.27 8.32
CA GLU A 303 25.39 -13.80 8.38
C GLU A 303 24.44 -13.11 7.38
N ILE A 304 24.33 -13.64 6.16
CA ILE A 304 23.42 -13.10 5.13
C ILE A 304 21.94 -13.34 5.52
N GLU A 305 21.64 -14.51 6.06
CA GLU A 305 20.31 -14.87 6.59
C GLU A 305 19.94 -13.99 7.79
N LYS A 306 20.90 -13.69 8.68
CA LYS A 306 20.70 -12.75 9.80
C LYS A 306 20.44 -11.33 9.30
N GLU A 307 21.20 -10.85 8.32
CA GLU A 307 21.01 -9.54 7.72
C GLU A 307 19.60 -9.43 7.10
N THR A 308 19.20 -10.46 6.34
CA THR A 308 17.85 -10.55 5.75
C THR A 308 16.77 -10.58 6.82
N TYR A 309 16.93 -11.40 7.87
CA TYR A 309 16.02 -11.44 9.01
C TYR A 309 15.89 -10.07 9.68
N ASN A 310 17.01 -9.40 9.94
CA ASN A 310 17.04 -8.09 10.58
C ASN A 310 16.36 -7.03 9.72
N GLY A 311 16.63 -7.00 8.41
CA GLY A 311 15.95 -6.08 7.49
C GLY A 311 14.43 -6.28 7.44
N ARG A 312 13.98 -7.54 7.36
CA ARG A 312 12.55 -7.89 7.44
C ARG A 312 11.91 -7.44 8.76
N MET A 313 12.61 -7.62 9.89
CA MET A 313 12.13 -7.16 11.20
C MET A 313 12.11 -5.63 11.32
N GLN A 314 13.05 -4.92 10.72
CA GLN A 314 13.04 -3.45 10.67
C GLN A 314 11.80 -2.94 9.92
N ILE A 315 11.45 -3.53 8.78
CA ILE A 315 10.24 -3.20 8.02
C ILE A 315 8.99 -3.44 8.87
N LEU A 316 8.83 -4.64 9.46
CA LEU A 316 7.67 -4.97 10.29
C LEU A 316 7.53 -4.02 11.50
N THR A 317 8.65 -3.70 12.14
CA THR A 317 8.68 -2.77 13.29
C THR A 317 8.27 -1.37 12.85
N TYR A 318 8.78 -0.89 11.71
CA TYR A 318 8.41 0.41 11.17
C TYR A 318 6.92 0.49 10.82
N LEU A 319 6.37 -0.52 10.15
CA LEU A 319 4.95 -0.58 9.83
C LEU A 319 4.07 -0.57 11.09
N ALA A 320 4.42 -1.36 12.10
CA ALA A 320 3.70 -1.41 13.37
C ALA A 320 3.75 -0.06 14.10
N ASN A 321 4.90 0.61 14.12
CA ASN A 321 5.05 1.95 14.69
C ASN A 321 4.16 2.97 13.98
N ARG A 322 4.17 2.99 12.64
CA ARG A 322 3.31 3.90 11.87
C ARG A 322 1.82 3.64 12.07
N LEU A 323 1.41 2.37 12.10
CA LEU A 323 0.01 2.02 12.40
C LEU A 323 -0.40 2.52 13.80
N ARG A 324 0.47 2.37 14.80
CA ARG A 324 0.24 2.91 16.15
C ARG A 324 0.11 4.44 16.15
N GLU A 325 1.03 5.15 15.52
CA GLU A 325 1.01 6.62 15.43
C GLU A 325 -0.29 7.12 14.80
N TYR A 326 -0.74 6.48 13.71
CA TYR A 326 -2.02 6.81 13.09
C TYR A 326 -3.21 6.51 13.98
N ALA A 327 -3.22 5.37 14.66
CA ALA A 327 -4.27 5.06 15.63
C ALA A 327 -4.35 6.13 16.75
N TYR A 328 -3.22 6.58 17.28
CA TYR A 328 -3.16 7.65 18.28
C TYR A 328 -3.63 9.01 17.75
N SER A 329 -3.26 9.37 16.51
CA SER A 329 -3.72 10.62 15.91
C SER A 329 -5.25 10.67 15.78
N ILE A 330 -5.90 9.54 15.47
CA ILE A 330 -7.37 9.45 15.46
C ILE A 330 -7.93 9.62 16.87
N GLU A 331 -7.32 8.97 17.87
CA GLU A 331 -7.77 9.09 19.28
C GLU A 331 -7.78 10.55 19.73
N SER A 332 -6.70 11.31 19.47
CA SER A 332 -6.63 12.74 19.82
C SER A 332 -7.75 13.55 19.18
N LEU A 333 -8.02 13.35 17.89
CA LEU A 333 -9.07 14.07 17.16
C LEU A 333 -10.48 13.75 17.67
N ILE A 334 -10.72 12.51 18.12
CA ILE A 334 -12.02 12.11 18.69
C ILE A 334 -12.20 12.75 20.06
N ASP A 335 -11.17 12.75 20.89
CA ASP A 335 -11.23 13.33 22.23
C ASP A 335 -11.42 14.87 22.18
N ASP A 336 -10.75 15.57 21.25
CA ASP A 336 -10.96 17.01 21.02
C ASP A 336 -12.39 17.34 20.56
N ASN A 337 -12.96 16.51 19.67
CA ASN A 337 -14.34 16.68 19.21
C ASN A 337 -15.35 16.39 20.32
N ASN A 338 -15.09 15.40 21.17
CA ASN A 338 -15.93 15.11 22.33
C ASN A 338 -15.85 16.24 23.38
N HIS A 339 -14.67 16.83 23.61
CA HIS A 339 -14.51 18.01 24.47
C HIS A 339 -15.23 19.24 23.92
N ASN A 340 -15.21 19.48 22.60
CA ASN A 340 -16.00 20.55 22.00
C ASN A 340 -17.51 20.31 22.17
N ILE A 341 -17.99 19.07 22.07
CA ILE A 341 -19.40 18.72 22.31
C ILE A 341 -19.75 18.86 23.79
N GLU A 342 -18.87 18.46 24.71
CA GLU A 342 -19.04 18.63 26.15
C GLU A 342 -19.04 20.11 26.55
N GLN A 343 -18.16 20.95 25.98
CA GLN A 343 -18.20 22.41 26.17
C GLN A 343 -19.48 23.04 25.61
N ILE A 344 -19.93 22.66 24.42
CA ILE A 344 -21.21 23.13 23.87
C ILE A 344 -22.41 22.70 24.73
N ASN A 345 -22.33 21.55 25.39
CA ASN A 345 -23.36 21.06 26.31
C ASN A 345 -23.27 21.72 27.70
N LEU A 346 -22.07 22.07 28.17
CA LEU A 346 -21.84 22.84 29.40
C LEU A 346 -22.36 24.28 29.22
N ASP A 347 -22.05 24.94 28.10
CA ASP A 347 -22.57 26.28 27.75
C ASP A 347 -24.10 26.30 27.59
N ARG A 348 -24.71 25.18 27.16
CA ARG A 348 -26.17 25.01 27.10
C ARG A 348 -26.82 24.77 28.46
N ASN A 349 -26.09 24.22 29.42
CA ASN A 349 -26.60 23.91 30.74
C ASN A 349 -26.51 25.11 31.70
N GLU A 350 -25.62 26.08 31.46
CA GLU A 350 -25.60 27.36 32.19
C GLU A 350 -26.78 28.29 31.81
N LEU A 351 -27.50 27.99 30.71
CA LEU A 351 -28.68 28.72 30.24
C LEU A 351 -30.03 28.09 30.63
N LYS A 352 -30.04 27.01 31.45
CA LYS A 352 -31.28 26.29 31.81
C LYS A 352 -31.50 26.06 33.31
N ASP A 353 -30.90 26.86 34.17
CA ASP A 353 -31.38 27.01 35.55
C ASP A 353 -32.52 28.04 35.61
N LYS A 354 -33.72 27.60 35.21
CA LYS A 354 -35.01 28.06 35.74
C LYS A 354 -36.17 27.22 35.19
N GLN A 355 -36.89 26.62 36.13
CA GLN A 355 -38.28 26.11 36.05
C GLN A 355 -38.48 24.71 35.45
N ASP A 356 -38.52 23.71 36.34
CA ASP A 356 -39.76 23.12 36.90
C ASP A 356 -39.72 21.60 37.11
N ASN A 357 -40.28 21.22 38.27
CA ASN A 357 -40.14 19.96 38.99
C ASN A 357 -41.22 18.91 38.63
N CYS A 358 -40.74 17.64 38.52
CA CYS A 358 -41.34 16.39 39.04
C CYS A 358 -42.64 15.80 38.42
N PRO A 359 -43.02 14.52 38.73
CA PRO A 359 -42.20 13.29 38.89
C PRO A 359 -42.92 12.00 38.38
N ILE A 360 -42.26 11.03 37.74
CA ILE A 360 -42.84 9.66 37.65
C ILE A 360 -41.78 8.54 37.78
N LYS A 361 -41.84 7.93 38.97
CA LYS A 361 -41.78 6.50 39.35
C LYS A 361 -40.74 5.57 38.72
N THR A 362 -39.88 5.10 39.62
CA THR A 362 -39.02 3.93 39.57
C THR A 362 -39.78 2.65 39.24
N SER A 363 -39.25 1.87 38.29
CA SER A 363 -39.44 0.42 38.28
C SER A 363 -38.10 -0.24 37.96
N SER A 364 -37.72 -1.13 38.87
CA SER A 364 -36.48 -1.88 38.90
C SER A 364 -36.48 -3.01 37.88
N SER A 365 -35.59 -2.94 36.90
CA SER A 365 -35.20 -4.10 36.08
C SER A 365 -33.68 -4.23 36.08
N LYS A 366 -33.21 -5.40 36.53
CA LYS A 366 -31.81 -5.83 36.58
C LYS A 366 -31.09 -5.49 35.26
N PRO A 367 -29.86 -4.92 35.27
CA PRO A 367 -29.12 -4.73 34.04
C PRO A 367 -28.65 -6.10 33.53
N SER A 368 -29.19 -6.48 32.38
CA SER A 368 -28.65 -7.50 31.48
C SER A 368 -27.19 -7.19 31.14
N ARG A 369 -26.37 -8.24 31.08
CA ARG A 369 -24.95 -8.28 30.64
C ARG A 369 -24.52 -7.02 29.89
N GLN A 370 -23.80 -6.14 30.60
CA GLN A 370 -23.17 -4.97 30.03
C GLN A 370 -22.26 -5.40 28.87
N GLU A 371 -22.56 -4.85 27.70
CA GLU A 371 -21.76 -4.99 26.49
C GLU A 371 -20.33 -4.48 26.76
N SER A 372 -19.34 -5.24 26.32
CA SER A 372 -17.92 -4.96 26.50
C SER A 372 -17.54 -3.59 25.90
N PRO A 373 -16.86 -2.70 26.63
CA PRO A 373 -16.44 -1.40 26.10
C PRO A 373 -15.34 -1.62 25.08
N THR A 374 -15.68 -1.53 23.80
CA THR A 374 -14.72 -1.63 22.69
C THR A 374 -14.75 -0.30 21.95
N TYR A 375 -13.80 0.59 22.23
CA TYR A 375 -13.71 1.97 21.71
C TYR A 375 -13.26 2.06 20.24
N LEU A 376 -13.68 1.11 19.39
CA LEU A 376 -13.53 1.15 17.93
C LEU A 376 -14.90 1.01 17.24
N LYS A 377 -15.92 1.76 17.70
CA LYS A 377 -17.21 1.84 17.01
C LYS A 377 -17.66 3.29 16.83
N LYS A 378 -17.36 3.84 15.64
CA LYS A 378 -18.30 4.11 14.53
C LYS A 378 -17.75 5.16 13.54
N ASN A 379 -16.68 5.88 13.91
CA ASN A 379 -16.06 6.93 13.09
C ASN A 379 -14.52 6.86 13.05
N SER A 380 -13.89 5.67 13.17
CA SER A 380 -12.44 5.51 13.02
C SER A 380 -12.09 5.01 11.62
N CYS A 381 -11.14 5.67 10.93
CA CYS A 381 -10.64 5.21 9.61
C CYS A 381 -10.02 3.79 9.65
N ILE A 382 -9.66 3.30 10.84
CA ILE A 382 -9.26 1.91 11.09
C ILE A 382 -10.44 1.19 11.76
N SER A 383 -11.04 0.23 11.05
CA SER A 383 -12.27 -0.48 11.45
C SER A 383 -12.03 -1.84 12.11
N TYR A 384 -10.78 -2.19 12.41
CA TYR A 384 -10.39 -3.50 12.89
C TYR A 384 -9.47 -3.42 14.12
N SER A 385 -9.46 -4.49 14.93
CA SER A 385 -8.57 -4.61 16.09
C SER A 385 -7.23 -5.23 15.69
N PHE A 386 -6.14 -4.71 16.24
CA PHE A 386 -4.79 -5.21 15.96
C PHE A 386 -3.95 -5.25 17.24
N CYS A 387 -2.88 -6.05 17.23
CA CYS A 387 -1.92 -6.09 18.32
C CYS A 387 -1.13 -4.79 18.36
N TYR A 388 -1.17 -4.09 19.48
CA TYR A 388 -0.48 -2.82 19.68
C TYR A 388 1.02 -2.91 19.39
N GLU A 389 1.69 -4.00 19.78
CA GLU A 389 3.13 -4.10 19.63
C GLU A 389 3.59 -4.50 18.22
N CYS A 390 2.90 -5.44 17.57
CA CYS A 390 3.34 -5.98 16.28
C CYS A 390 2.45 -5.63 15.09
N GLY A 391 1.36 -4.87 15.30
CA GLY A 391 0.45 -4.43 14.25
C GLY A 391 -0.42 -5.51 13.60
N ARG A 392 -0.22 -6.79 13.95
CA ARG A 392 -0.96 -7.92 13.37
C ARG A 392 -2.42 -7.93 13.83
N SER A 393 -3.32 -8.20 12.89
CA SER A 393 -4.76 -8.39 13.14
C SER A 393 -5.22 -9.82 12.82
N VAL A 394 -4.51 -10.53 11.94
CA VAL A 394 -4.85 -11.87 11.46
C VAL A 394 -3.90 -12.93 12.02
N GLY A 395 -4.46 -14.11 12.35
CA GLY A 395 -3.67 -15.26 12.80
C GLY A 395 -3.05 -15.09 14.19
N VAL A 396 -3.64 -14.24 15.03
CA VAL A 396 -3.26 -14.01 16.42
C VAL A 396 -4.49 -13.94 17.32
N ARG A 397 -4.34 -14.39 18.58
CA ARG A 397 -5.38 -14.21 19.59
C ARG A 397 -5.15 -12.88 20.31
N LEU A 398 -5.99 -11.90 20.05
CA LEU A 398 -5.93 -10.59 20.70
C LEU A 398 -6.54 -10.67 22.10
N THR A 399 -5.79 -10.21 23.09
CA THR A 399 -6.22 -10.08 24.48
C THR A 399 -6.21 -8.60 24.87
N ILE A 400 -7.28 -8.14 25.50
CA ILE A 400 -7.40 -6.74 25.92
C ILE A 400 -6.43 -6.46 27.07
N CYS A 401 -5.84 -5.26 27.08
CA CYS A 401 -5.00 -4.83 28.18
C CYS A 401 -5.83 -4.71 29.47
N THR A 402 -5.45 -5.45 30.51
CA THR A 402 -6.13 -5.45 31.81
C THR A 402 -5.95 -4.16 32.63
N ARG A 403 -5.14 -3.20 32.15
CA ARG A 403 -4.88 -1.94 32.85
C ARG A 403 -5.64 -0.78 32.22
N CYS A 404 -5.43 -0.52 30.93
CA CYS A 404 -6.14 0.57 30.25
C CYS A 404 -7.45 0.14 29.59
N HIS A 405 -7.67 -1.16 29.34
CA HIS A 405 -8.81 -1.65 28.57
C HIS A 405 -8.98 -1.02 27.16
N ARG A 406 -7.92 -0.42 26.61
CA ARG A 406 -7.95 0.31 25.32
C ARG A 406 -7.20 -0.41 24.20
N VAL A 407 -6.07 -1.05 24.51
CA VAL A 407 -5.20 -1.69 23.51
C VAL A 407 -5.23 -3.22 23.61
N TYR A 408 -4.90 -3.89 22.50
CA TYR A 408 -4.83 -5.34 22.42
C TYR A 408 -3.39 -5.85 22.28
N PHE A 409 -3.13 -7.05 22.81
CA PHE A 409 -1.86 -7.75 22.65
C PHE A 409 -2.07 -9.20 22.19
N CYS A 410 -1.20 -9.68 21.31
CA CYS A 410 -1.23 -11.07 20.81
C CYS A 410 -0.54 -12.08 21.74
N SER A 411 0.34 -11.64 22.63
CA SER A 411 0.99 -12.49 23.63
C SER A 411 1.39 -11.70 24.88
N LYS A 412 1.63 -12.41 25.99
CA LYS A 412 2.14 -11.81 27.24
C LYS A 412 3.54 -11.21 27.05
N GLU A 413 4.40 -11.87 26.28
CA GLU A 413 5.74 -11.39 25.94
C GLU A 413 5.70 -10.07 25.17
N LYS A 414 4.81 -9.96 24.17
CA LYS A 414 4.65 -8.72 23.40
C LYS A 414 4.12 -7.57 24.26
N ARG A 415 3.26 -7.88 25.24
CA ARG A 415 2.86 -6.90 26.25
C ARG A 415 4.05 -6.41 27.10
N GLN A 416 4.92 -7.31 27.56
CA GLN A 416 6.11 -6.95 28.35
C GLN A 416 7.13 -6.15 27.52
N GLN A 417 7.40 -6.56 26.28
CA GLN A 417 8.28 -5.83 25.36
C GLN A 417 7.80 -4.40 25.10
N SER A 418 6.50 -4.23 24.86
CA SER A 418 5.90 -2.92 24.64
C SER A 418 6.07 -1.98 25.85
N ILE A 419 5.86 -2.51 27.06
CA ILE A 419 6.08 -1.76 28.30
C ILE A 419 7.56 -1.36 28.43
N GLN A 420 8.49 -2.28 28.18
CA GLN A 420 9.93 -2.03 28.29
C GLN A 420 10.44 -0.99 27.28
N GLN A 421 9.99 -1.07 26.02
CA GLN A 421 10.37 -0.12 24.98
C GLN A 421 9.85 1.28 25.29
N HIS A 422 8.62 1.41 25.78
CA HIS A 422 8.04 2.70 26.11
C HIS A 422 8.78 3.37 27.29
N ILE A 423 9.14 2.57 28.31
CA ILE A 423 10.00 3.01 29.42
C ILE A 423 11.34 3.55 28.89
N ASN A 424 11.99 2.82 27.98
CA ASN A 424 13.29 3.25 27.43
C ASN A 424 13.20 4.50 26.54
N HIS A 425 12.10 4.70 25.79
CA HIS A 425 11.92 5.86 24.90
C HIS A 425 11.51 7.15 25.64
N THR A 426 10.88 7.04 26.81
CA THR A 426 10.49 8.21 27.64
C THR A 426 11.52 8.55 28.72
N LEU A 427 12.46 7.67 29.03
CA LEU A 427 13.58 7.93 29.91
C LEU A 427 14.69 8.72 29.20
N ASN A 428 14.43 10.01 28.96
CA ASN A 428 15.48 11.00 29.13
C ASN A 428 15.86 10.96 30.62
N TRP A 429 17.15 10.77 30.92
CA TRP A 429 17.72 10.27 32.19
C TRP A 429 17.53 11.15 33.46
N ASN A 430 16.40 11.84 33.63
CA ASN A 430 16.08 12.65 34.81
C ASN A 430 14.76 12.30 35.51
N LEU A 431 13.89 11.48 34.92
CA LEU A 431 12.58 11.17 35.53
C LEU A 431 12.59 10.05 36.58
N LEU A 432 13.69 9.29 36.67
CA LEU A 432 13.86 8.25 37.70
C LEU A 432 13.84 8.84 39.13
N ASN A 433 14.12 10.13 39.27
CA ASN A 433 14.13 10.83 40.55
C ASN A 433 12.77 11.37 40.98
N HIS A 434 11.73 11.26 40.15
CA HIS A 434 10.50 12.04 40.37
C HIS A 434 9.19 11.25 40.41
N LEU A 435 9.14 9.98 40.03
CA LEU A 435 7.91 9.17 40.12
C LEU A 435 8.18 7.75 40.65
N THR A 436 8.80 7.68 41.83
CA THR A 436 8.86 6.47 42.65
C THR A 436 7.78 6.54 43.74
N CYS A 437 6.85 5.56 43.76
CA CYS A 437 6.00 5.39 44.93
C CYS A 437 6.69 4.45 45.92
N CYS A 438 7.13 5.02 47.03
CA CYS A 438 7.69 4.31 48.17
C CYS A 438 6.61 4.12 49.24
N THR A 439 6.65 3.02 49.99
CA THR A 439 5.94 2.92 51.27
C THR A 439 6.46 3.98 52.25
N SER A 440 5.73 4.26 53.33
CA SER A 440 6.22 5.09 54.44
C SER A 440 7.49 4.53 55.12
N SER A 441 7.85 3.26 54.83
CA SER A 441 9.07 2.59 55.28
C SER A 441 10.18 2.54 54.21
N GLY A 442 9.99 3.16 53.03
CA GLY A 442 11.02 3.27 52.00
C GLY A 442 11.15 2.06 51.07
N GLU A 443 10.25 1.07 51.15
CA GLU A 443 10.24 -0.04 50.20
C GLU A 443 9.64 0.38 48.86
N PHE A 444 10.32 0.00 47.78
CA PHE A 444 9.94 0.29 46.40
C PHE A 444 8.69 -0.52 45.99
N ILE A 445 7.57 0.15 45.72
CA ILE A 445 6.29 -0.51 45.36
C ILE A 445 6.12 -0.63 43.83
N GLY A 446 6.75 0.26 43.06
CA GLY A 446 6.78 0.18 41.59
C GLY A 446 6.76 1.54 40.89
N ILE A 447 6.81 1.51 39.55
CA ILE A 447 6.71 2.69 38.68
C ILE A 447 5.31 2.68 38.04
N LEU A 448 4.52 3.74 38.26
CA LEU A 448 3.24 3.96 37.56
C LEU A 448 3.48 4.77 36.28
N TYR A 449 3.96 4.10 35.24
CA TYR A 449 3.89 4.62 33.87
C TYR A 449 3.07 3.68 33.02
N HIS A 450 1.91 4.16 32.55
CA HIS A 450 1.05 3.44 31.64
C HIS A 450 0.85 4.27 30.36
N PRO A 451 1.03 3.72 29.16
CA PRO A 451 0.97 4.45 27.88
C PRO A 451 -0.42 5.00 27.51
N SER A 452 -1.42 4.93 28.41
CA SER A 452 -2.76 5.44 28.12
C SER A 452 -2.86 6.89 28.55
N TYR A 453 -3.38 7.74 27.65
CA TYR A 453 -3.59 9.17 27.84
C TYR A 453 -4.20 9.55 29.19
N TYR A 454 -5.15 8.76 29.72
CA TYR A 454 -5.77 9.00 31.03
C TYR A 454 -4.75 9.15 32.18
N TYR A 455 -3.65 8.38 32.18
CA TYR A 455 -2.62 8.49 33.21
C TYR A 455 -1.67 9.67 32.97
N GLN A 456 -1.43 10.05 31.71
CA GLN A 456 -0.60 11.21 31.36
C GLN A 456 -1.33 12.53 31.62
N TYR A 457 -2.64 12.57 31.35
CA TYR A 457 -3.55 13.63 31.73
C TYR A 457 -3.62 13.76 33.25
N ILE A 458 -3.79 12.67 33.99
CA ILE A 458 -3.78 12.72 35.47
C ILE A 458 -2.44 13.23 36.01
N LEU A 459 -1.31 12.78 35.47
CA LEU A 459 0.01 13.28 35.87
C LEU A 459 0.16 14.78 35.62
N ASN A 460 -0.26 15.28 34.46
CA ASN A 460 -0.14 16.70 34.11
C ASN A 460 -1.14 17.60 34.85
N HIS A 461 -2.33 17.08 35.19
CA HIS A 461 -3.39 17.89 35.80
C HIS A 461 -3.34 17.93 37.33
N TYR A 462 -2.79 16.88 37.97
CA TYR A 462 -2.80 16.72 39.43
C TYR A 462 -1.41 16.84 40.09
N LEU A 463 -0.32 16.87 39.33
CA LEU A 463 1.02 17.14 39.87
C LEU A 463 1.46 18.56 39.50
N LYS A 464 1.53 19.44 40.51
CA LYS A 464 2.16 20.76 40.36
C LYS A 464 3.62 20.69 40.80
N ILE A 465 4.48 21.31 40.01
CA ILE A 465 5.91 21.47 40.30
C ILE A 465 6.10 22.89 40.86
N ASN A 466 6.78 23.04 41.98
CA ASN A 466 7.08 24.36 42.53
C ASN A 466 8.24 25.04 41.76
N GLU A 467 8.51 26.32 42.04
CA GLU A 467 9.57 27.09 41.36
C GLU A 467 10.99 26.50 41.53
N ASN A 468 11.17 25.56 42.47
CA ASN A 468 12.42 24.86 42.72
C ASN A 468 12.46 23.44 42.10
N GLY A 469 11.47 23.04 41.30
CA GLY A 469 11.47 21.76 40.60
C GLY A 469 10.96 20.55 41.40
N HIS A 470 10.35 20.74 42.57
CA HIS A 470 9.79 19.64 43.37
C HIS A 470 8.32 19.36 43.04
N ILE A 471 7.97 18.09 42.92
CA ILE A 471 6.60 17.62 42.71
C ILE A 471 5.84 17.64 44.04
N ILE A 472 4.73 18.36 44.09
CA ILE A 472 3.84 18.43 45.26
C ILE A 472 2.83 17.28 45.18
N ILE A 473 2.88 16.34 46.13
CA ILE A 473 1.92 15.23 46.24
C ILE A 473 0.91 15.56 47.34
N GLY A 474 -0.30 15.93 46.96
CA GLY A 474 -1.41 16.09 47.91
C GLY A 474 -1.91 14.72 48.40
N LYS A 475 -2.18 14.60 49.71
CA LYS A 475 -2.75 13.37 50.28
C LYS A 475 -4.27 13.34 50.04
N TYR A 476 -4.76 12.32 49.35
CA TYR A 476 -6.20 12.12 49.11
C TYR A 476 -6.86 11.52 50.36
N ASN A 477 -7.86 12.21 50.90
CA ASN A 477 -8.57 11.82 52.12
C ASN A 477 -9.90 11.10 51.87
N GLY A 478 -10.16 10.65 50.63
CA GLY A 478 -11.36 9.87 50.29
C GLY A 478 -12.64 10.67 50.04
N ASN A 479 -12.66 11.98 50.33
CA ASN A 479 -13.86 12.83 50.22
C ASN A 479 -13.73 13.95 49.16
N GLY A 480 -12.78 13.83 48.22
CA GLY A 480 -12.65 14.78 47.11
C GLY A 480 -11.88 16.08 47.41
N ASN A 481 -11.29 16.24 48.60
CA ASN A 481 -10.46 17.39 48.94
C ASN A 481 -8.98 16.99 49.01
N TYR A 482 -8.13 17.71 48.27
CA TYR A 482 -6.67 17.57 48.33
C TYR A 482 -6.10 18.71 49.18
N SER A 483 -5.35 18.37 50.22
CA SER A 483 -4.54 19.35 50.96
C SER A 483 -3.10 19.32 50.46
N LEU A 484 -2.55 20.49 50.10
CA LEU A 484 -1.13 20.67 49.84
C LEU A 484 -0.31 20.43 51.13
N ILE A 485 0.83 19.75 51.00
CA ILE A 485 1.94 19.82 51.96
C ILE A 485 3.11 20.45 51.24
#